data_AF-A0A4P2QCJ9-F1
#
_entry.id   AF-A0A4P2QCJ9-F1
#
_cell.length_a   1.000
_cell.length_b   1.000
_cell.length_c   1.000
_cell.angle_alpha   90.00
_cell.angle_beta   90.00
_cell.angle_gamma   90.00
#
_symmetry.space_group_name_H-M   'P 1'
#
loop_
_entity.id
_entity.type
_entity.pdbx_description
1 polymer ?
#
loop_
_entity_poly.entity_id
_entity_poly.type
_entity_poly.pdbx_seq_one_letter_code
_entity_poly.pdbx_strand_id
1 'polypeptide(L)'
;MYINYLTLALATAASALTLGAVYLLGAPAAGDAQGRRRGFAWAFGAAGLLLLITGLHLVLTWPIPGGYNIVFGEPLAYFGTLLVIGAPALWLGERLGPLLLLGAAGGVINLVLAWALLRHGMTQNPALAAAMYAASGLGLLIAPAMDRSALARRAAGALFAASAALFALFGLAAYLKHPAVESFGKWVPIEMRSWR
;
A
#
# COMPACT_ATOMS: atom_id res chain seq x y z
N MET A 1 24.18 0.66 3.31
CA MET A 1 23.72 2.04 3.01
C MET A 1 22.23 2.09 3.28
N TYR A 2 21.76 2.85 4.28
CA TYR A 2 20.33 2.95 4.55
C TYR A 2 19.70 3.93 3.56
N ILE A 3 18.76 3.46 2.74
CA ILE A 3 18.00 4.31 1.83
C ILE A 3 16.62 4.51 2.44
N ASN A 4 16.24 5.76 2.68
CA ASN A 4 15.00 6.12 3.37
C ASN A 4 13.96 6.71 2.41
N TYR A 5 13.57 5.93 1.40
CA TYR A 5 12.37 6.23 0.60
C TYR A 5 11.14 5.44 1.10
N LEU A 6 11.23 4.71 2.23
CA LEU A 6 10.10 3.97 2.78
C LEU A 6 8.90 4.89 3.07
N THR A 7 9.14 6.15 3.44
CA THR A 7 8.11 7.18 3.60
C THR A 7 7.32 7.43 2.31
N LEU A 8 7.99 7.47 1.15
CA LEU A 8 7.34 7.58 -0.16
C LEU A 8 6.46 6.37 -0.44
N ALA A 9 6.95 5.16 -0.16
CA ALA A 9 6.19 3.94 -0.38
C ALA A 9 4.94 3.87 0.53
N LEU A 10 5.07 4.26 1.80
CA LEU A 10 3.95 4.32 2.75
C LEU A 10 2.90 5.36 2.35
N ALA A 11 3.32 6.55 1.91
CA ALA A 11 2.41 7.56 1.39
C ALA A 11 1.71 7.09 0.11
N THR A 12 2.44 6.38 -0.76
CA THR A 12 1.88 5.80 -1.98
C THR A 12 0.86 4.70 -1.65
N ALA A 13 1.13 3.86 -0.65
CA ALA A 13 0.19 2.83 -0.18
C ALA A 13 -1.09 3.47 0.38
N ALA A 14 -0.96 4.54 1.18
CA ALA A 14 -2.10 5.32 1.66
C ALA A 14 -2.93 5.90 0.50
N SER A 15 -2.28 6.47 -0.52
CA SER A 15 -2.93 6.99 -1.73
C SER A 15 -3.65 5.89 -2.53
N ALA A 16 -3.00 4.74 -2.73
CA ALA A 16 -3.60 3.61 -3.44
C ALA A 16 -4.85 3.06 -2.72
N LEU A 17 -4.79 2.93 -1.40
CA LEU A 17 -5.93 2.53 -0.57
C LEU A 17 -7.05 3.58 -0.59
N THR A 18 -6.69 4.87 -0.57
CA THR A 18 -7.66 5.97 -0.72
C THR A 18 -8.37 5.90 -2.07
N LEU A 19 -7.62 5.71 -3.16
CA LEU A 19 -8.19 5.52 -4.50
C LEU A 19 -9.12 4.31 -4.53
N GLY A 20 -8.72 3.20 -3.91
CA GLY A 20 -9.56 2.00 -3.74
C GLY A 20 -10.87 2.32 -3.02
N ALA A 21 -10.80 3.00 -1.88
CA ALA A 21 -11.97 3.41 -1.12
C ALA A 21 -12.91 4.31 -1.92
N VAL A 22 -12.38 5.37 -2.55
CA VAL A 22 -13.18 6.30 -3.37
C VAL A 22 -13.80 5.57 -4.56
N TYR A 23 -13.07 4.66 -5.20
CA TYR A 23 -13.58 3.88 -6.32
C TYR A 23 -14.77 3.01 -5.91
N LEU A 24 -14.65 2.28 -4.79
CA LEU A 24 -15.65 1.33 -4.31
C LEU A 24 -16.88 1.98 -3.66
N LEU A 25 -16.68 3.11 -2.98
CA LEU A 25 -17.75 3.82 -2.27
C LEU A 25 -18.49 4.83 -3.17
N GLY A 26 -17.81 5.42 -4.15
CA GLY A 26 -18.40 6.42 -5.03
C GLY A 26 -19.21 5.80 -6.17
N ALA A 27 -20.36 6.42 -6.47
CA ALA A 27 -21.12 6.12 -7.68
C ALA A 27 -20.55 6.94 -8.86
N PRO A 28 -20.49 6.37 -10.08
CA PRO A 28 -20.24 7.17 -11.28
C PRO A 28 -21.39 8.15 -11.54
N ALA A 29 -21.08 9.30 -12.13
CA ALA A 29 -22.11 10.17 -12.70
C ALA A 29 -22.86 9.42 -13.81
N ALA A 30 -24.12 9.79 -14.05
CA ALA A 30 -24.93 9.15 -15.08
C ALA A 30 -24.22 9.23 -16.44
N GLY A 31 -23.97 8.07 -17.06
CA GLY A 31 -23.27 7.96 -18.35
C GLY A 31 -21.73 7.94 -18.29
N ASP A 32 -21.09 8.21 -17.15
CA ASP A 32 -19.62 8.36 -17.04
C ASP A 32 -18.90 7.13 -16.44
N ALA A 33 -19.51 5.94 -16.51
CA ALA A 33 -18.88 4.73 -15.95
C ALA A 33 -17.53 4.41 -16.61
N GLN A 34 -17.42 4.63 -17.92
CA GLN A 34 -16.18 4.37 -18.67
C GLN A 34 -15.09 5.41 -18.41
N GLY A 35 -15.44 6.70 -18.38
CA GLY A 35 -14.49 7.78 -18.07
C GLY A 35 -13.94 7.62 -16.66
N ARG A 36 -14.80 7.34 -15.68
CA ARG A 36 -14.39 7.02 -14.30
C ARG A 36 -13.42 5.84 -14.25
N ARG A 37 -13.74 4.70 -14.89
CA ARG A 37 -12.84 3.54 -14.91
C ARG A 37 -11.46 3.89 -15.46
N ARG A 38 -11.40 4.61 -16.58
CA ARG A 38 -10.16 5.03 -17.23
C ARG A 38 -9.34 5.99 -16.37
N GLY A 39 -9.98 6.96 -15.72
CA GLY A 39 -9.31 7.88 -14.80
C GLY A 39 -8.68 7.15 -13.61
N PHE A 40 -9.42 6.25 -12.98
CA PHE A 40 -8.90 5.45 -11.87
C PHE A 40 -7.82 4.46 -12.31
N ALA A 41 -7.91 3.88 -13.50
CA ALA A 41 -6.89 2.99 -14.04
C ALA A 41 -5.51 3.66 -14.12
N TRP A 42 -5.43 4.91 -14.59
CA TRP A 42 -4.16 5.66 -14.58
C TRP A 42 -3.62 5.88 -13.17
N ALA A 43 -4.49 6.28 -12.25
CA ALA A 43 -4.08 6.54 -10.87
C ALA A 43 -3.59 5.26 -10.16
N PHE A 44 -4.29 4.15 -10.34
CA PHE A 44 -3.86 2.85 -9.83
C PHE A 44 -2.56 2.37 -10.49
N GLY A 45 -2.41 2.54 -11.81
CA GLY A 45 -1.19 2.17 -12.51
C GLY A 45 0.03 2.96 -12.00
N ALA A 46 -0.11 4.27 -11.83
CA ALA A 46 0.95 5.13 -11.31
C ALA A 46 1.34 4.77 -9.86
N ALA A 47 0.34 4.60 -8.98
CA ALA A 47 0.60 4.17 -7.61
C ALA A 47 1.22 2.77 -7.58
N GLY A 48 0.72 1.84 -8.42
CA GLY A 48 1.23 0.49 -8.56
C GLY A 48 2.69 0.45 -8.97
N LEU A 49 3.10 1.26 -9.95
CA LEU A 49 4.50 1.33 -10.40
C LEU A 49 5.42 1.82 -9.28
N LEU A 50 5.03 2.87 -8.55
CA LEU A 50 5.79 3.38 -7.41
C LEU A 50 5.96 2.31 -6.32
N LEU A 51 4.87 1.62 -5.96
CA LEU A 51 4.92 0.53 -4.97
C LEU A 51 5.77 -0.65 -5.46
N LEU A 52 5.63 -1.04 -6.73
CA LEU A 52 6.36 -2.15 -7.32
C LEU A 52 7.87 -1.88 -7.34
N ILE A 53 8.28 -0.72 -7.85
CA ILE A 53 9.70 -0.36 -7.96
C ILE A 53 10.33 -0.25 -6.58
N THR A 54 9.67 0.46 -5.66
CA THR A 54 10.19 0.60 -4.28
C THR A 54 10.18 -0.72 -3.53
N GLY A 55 9.14 -1.55 -3.68
CA GLY A 55 9.04 -2.88 -3.10
C GLY A 55 10.10 -3.85 -3.61
N LEU A 56 10.29 -3.93 -4.94
CA LEU A 56 11.35 -4.75 -5.53
C LEU A 56 12.74 -4.31 -5.05
N HIS A 57 12.99 -3.01 -4.99
CA HIS A 57 14.26 -2.53 -4.44
C HIS A 57 14.42 -2.96 -2.97
N LEU A 58 13.40 -2.86 -2.12
CA LEU A 58 13.48 -3.31 -0.72
C LEU A 58 13.78 -4.81 -0.61
N VAL A 59 13.09 -5.65 -1.37
CA VAL A 59 13.22 -7.12 -1.31
C VAL A 59 14.52 -7.63 -1.96
N LEU A 60 15.04 -6.96 -2.98
CA LEU A 60 16.24 -7.40 -3.69
C LEU A 60 17.55 -6.86 -3.09
N THR A 61 17.51 -5.72 -2.40
CA THR A 61 18.74 -5.06 -1.89
C THR A 61 18.82 -4.97 -0.37
N TRP A 62 17.73 -5.31 0.33
CA TRP A 62 17.64 -5.32 1.79
C TRP A 62 18.21 -4.04 2.47
N PRO A 63 17.78 -2.83 2.04
CA PRO A 63 18.45 -1.60 2.45
C PRO A 63 18.07 -1.13 3.86
N ILE A 64 17.11 -1.79 4.54
CA ILE A 64 16.67 -1.47 5.90
C ILE A 64 16.99 -2.63 6.88
N PRO A 65 17.04 -2.41 8.21
CA PRO A 65 17.46 -3.45 9.14
C PRO A 65 16.49 -4.64 9.24
N GLY A 66 17.04 -5.86 9.26
CA GLY A 66 16.33 -7.08 9.67
C GLY A 66 15.01 -7.36 8.92
N GLY A 67 14.00 -7.82 9.67
CA GLY A 67 12.71 -8.25 9.12
C GLY A 67 11.85 -7.12 8.53
N TYR A 68 12.25 -5.85 8.66
CA TYR A 68 11.48 -4.74 8.07
C TYR A 68 11.45 -4.79 6.53
N ASN A 69 12.46 -5.38 5.88
CA ASN A 69 12.45 -5.58 4.43
C ASN A 69 11.31 -6.51 3.99
N ILE A 70 11.02 -7.54 4.79
CA ILE A 70 9.92 -8.47 4.54
C ILE A 70 8.60 -7.74 4.78
N VAL A 71 8.43 -7.20 5.99
CA VAL A 71 7.17 -6.59 6.42
C VAL A 71 6.73 -5.46 5.51
N PHE A 72 7.65 -4.62 5.03
CA PHE A 72 7.30 -3.52 4.13
C PHE A 72 7.53 -3.87 2.66
N GLY A 73 8.67 -4.45 2.29
CA GLY A 73 9.03 -4.65 0.89
C GLY A 73 8.14 -5.64 0.15
N GLU A 74 7.85 -6.81 0.74
CA GLU A 74 7.10 -7.86 0.05
C GLU A 74 5.65 -7.43 -0.25
N PRO A 75 4.88 -6.83 0.68
CA PRO A 75 3.55 -6.29 0.37
C PRO A 75 3.59 -5.22 -0.71
N LEU A 76 4.56 -4.30 -0.68
CA LEU A 76 4.69 -3.24 -1.67
C LEU A 76 4.91 -3.83 -3.08
N ALA A 77 5.81 -4.81 -3.21
CA ALA A 77 6.04 -5.49 -4.48
C ALA A 77 4.80 -6.26 -4.95
N TYR A 78 4.15 -6.99 -4.05
CA TYR A 78 2.97 -7.80 -4.38
C TYR A 78 1.78 -6.94 -4.83
N PHE A 79 1.36 -5.98 -4.01
CA PHE A 79 0.22 -5.13 -4.33
C PHE A 79 0.54 -4.11 -5.43
N GLY A 80 1.78 -3.65 -5.52
CA GLY A 80 2.26 -2.86 -6.66
C GLY A 80 2.06 -3.62 -7.98
N THR A 81 2.46 -4.89 -8.03
CA THR A 81 2.24 -5.76 -9.19
C THR A 81 0.75 -5.89 -9.54
N LEU A 82 -0.11 -6.15 -8.55
CA LEU A 82 -1.55 -6.27 -8.77
C LEU A 82 -2.18 -4.97 -9.31
N LEU A 83 -1.73 -3.82 -8.84
CA LEU A 83 -2.21 -2.53 -9.34
C LEU A 83 -1.71 -2.23 -10.77
N VAL A 84 -0.45 -2.55 -11.08
CA VAL A 84 0.11 -2.40 -12.43
C VAL A 84 -0.62 -3.28 -13.45
N ILE A 85 -0.91 -4.53 -13.08
CA ILE A 85 -1.65 -5.47 -13.96
C ILE A 85 -3.14 -5.12 -13.98
N GLY A 86 -3.70 -4.70 -12.85
CA GLY A 86 -5.11 -4.34 -12.72
C GLY A 86 -5.48 -3.05 -13.46
N ALA A 87 -4.56 -2.11 -13.60
CA ALA A 87 -4.78 -0.85 -14.31
C ALA A 87 -5.24 -1.04 -15.77
N PRO A 88 -4.53 -1.78 -16.65
CA PRO A 88 -4.99 -2.01 -18.02
C PRO A 88 -6.29 -2.83 -18.05
N ALA A 89 -6.48 -3.81 -17.15
CA ALA A 89 -7.73 -4.55 -17.07
C ALA A 89 -8.92 -3.62 -16.73
N LEU A 90 -8.74 -2.73 -15.76
CA LEU A 90 -9.75 -1.72 -15.39
C LEU A 90 -10.01 -0.73 -16.52
N TRP A 91 -8.97 -0.30 -17.24
CA TRP A 91 -9.06 0.60 -18.39
C TRP A 91 -9.90 0.01 -19.53
N LEU A 92 -9.67 -1.27 -19.82
CA LEU A 92 -10.36 -2.02 -20.86
C LEU A 92 -11.77 -2.46 -20.44
N GLY A 93 -12.10 -2.36 -19.15
CA GLY A 93 -13.39 -2.81 -18.61
C GLY A 93 -13.47 -4.33 -18.44
N GLU A 94 -12.33 -4.99 -18.32
CA GLU A 94 -12.21 -6.43 -18.12
C GLU A 94 -12.68 -6.88 -16.74
N ARG A 95 -13.03 -8.16 -16.63
CA ARG A 95 -13.43 -8.75 -15.35
C ARG A 95 -12.20 -8.93 -14.45
N LEU A 96 -12.21 -8.29 -13.28
CA LEU A 96 -11.11 -8.35 -12.32
C LEU A 96 -11.11 -9.61 -11.43
N GLY A 97 -12.07 -10.52 -11.60
CA GLY A 97 -12.27 -11.68 -10.70
C GLY A 97 -10.99 -12.44 -10.30
N PRO A 98 -10.17 -12.92 -11.26
CA PRO A 98 -8.90 -13.58 -10.94
C PRO A 98 -7.90 -12.68 -10.18
N LEU A 99 -7.81 -11.39 -10.54
CA LEU A 99 -6.97 -10.43 -9.83
C LEU A 99 -7.47 -10.17 -8.41
N LEU A 100 -8.78 -10.18 -8.18
CA LEU A 100 -9.37 -10.05 -6.84
C LEU A 100 -9.10 -11.29 -5.98
N LEU A 101 -9.01 -12.49 -6.56
CA LEU A 101 -8.59 -13.69 -5.84
C LEU A 101 -7.11 -13.62 -5.40
N LEU A 102 -6.24 -13.11 -6.27
CA LEU A 102 -4.85 -12.82 -5.89
C LEU A 102 -4.82 -11.73 -4.81
N GLY A 103 -5.65 -10.68 -4.94
CA GLY A 103 -5.85 -9.68 -3.91
C GLY A 103 -6.21 -10.30 -2.56
N ALA A 104 -7.15 -11.24 -2.52
CA ALA A 104 -7.54 -11.95 -1.30
C ALA A 104 -6.40 -12.79 -0.71
N ALA A 105 -5.59 -13.45 -1.53
CA ALA A 105 -4.39 -14.15 -1.06
C ALA A 105 -3.38 -13.17 -0.42
N GLY A 106 -3.14 -12.03 -1.06
CA GLY A 106 -2.38 -10.93 -0.46
C GLY A 106 -3.01 -10.42 0.84
N GLY A 107 -4.35 -10.40 0.91
CA GLY A 107 -5.08 -10.04 2.12
C GLY A 107 -4.77 -10.96 3.30
N VAL A 108 -4.67 -12.27 3.07
CA VAL A 108 -4.22 -13.25 4.08
C VAL A 108 -2.79 -12.94 4.51
N ILE A 109 -1.88 -12.65 3.58
CA ILE A 109 -0.50 -12.26 3.90
C ILE A 109 -0.49 -11.03 4.82
N ASN A 110 -1.27 -9.99 4.51
CA ASN A 110 -1.37 -8.81 5.37
C ASN A 110 -1.90 -9.15 6.78
N LEU A 111 -2.82 -10.10 6.93
CA LEU A 111 -3.28 -10.55 8.25
C LEU A 111 -2.18 -11.28 9.02
N VAL A 112 -1.38 -12.10 8.34
CA VAL A 112 -0.20 -12.75 8.94
C VAL A 112 0.82 -11.70 9.38
N LEU A 113 1.09 -10.69 8.55
CA LEU A 113 2.00 -9.60 8.88
C LEU A 113 1.47 -8.74 10.04
N ALA A 114 0.16 -8.48 10.10
CA ALA A 114 -0.45 -7.80 11.24
C ALA A 114 -0.21 -8.56 12.55
N TRP A 115 -0.37 -9.89 12.54
CA TRP A 115 -0.07 -10.73 13.69
C TRP A 115 1.42 -10.74 14.03
N ALA A 116 2.31 -10.86 13.02
CA ALA A 116 3.75 -10.85 13.22
C ALA A 116 4.25 -9.53 13.83
N LEU A 117 3.72 -8.38 13.36
CA LEU A 117 4.02 -7.05 13.90
C LEU A 117 3.72 -6.96 15.40
N LEU A 118 2.56 -7.49 15.83
CA LEU A 118 2.18 -7.55 17.25
C LEU A 118 3.08 -8.51 18.02
N ARG A 119 3.25 -9.74 17.51
CA ARG A 119 3.96 -10.82 18.19
C ARG A 119 5.42 -10.48 18.46
N HIS A 120 6.05 -9.75 17.53
CA HIS A 120 7.47 -9.39 17.60
C HIS A 120 7.71 -7.95 18.07
N GLY A 121 6.66 -7.20 18.44
CA GLY A 121 6.81 -5.83 18.92
C GLY A 121 7.50 -4.90 17.92
N MET A 122 7.22 -5.08 16.62
CA MET A 122 7.90 -4.35 15.55
C MET A 122 7.35 -2.91 15.44
N THR A 123 8.22 -1.99 15.01
CA THR A 123 7.97 -0.53 14.93
C THR A 123 7.81 0.16 16.29
N GLN A 124 7.76 1.50 16.29
CA GLN A 124 7.52 2.28 17.52
C GLN A 124 6.07 2.13 18.05
N ASN A 125 5.12 1.74 17.20
CA ASN A 125 3.74 1.50 17.59
C ASN A 125 3.21 0.24 16.89
N PRO A 126 3.49 -0.95 17.45
CA PRO A 126 3.12 -2.23 16.84
C PRO A 126 1.61 -2.37 16.61
N ALA A 127 0.78 -1.82 17.50
CA ALA A 127 -0.68 -1.89 17.38
C ALA A 127 -1.20 -1.08 16.18
N LEU A 128 -0.68 0.14 15.99
CA LEU A 128 -1.01 0.97 14.83
C LEU A 128 -0.58 0.29 13.52
N ALA A 129 0.63 -0.28 13.50
CA ALA A 129 1.13 -1.03 12.36
C ALA A 129 0.29 -2.27 12.05
N ALA A 130 -0.06 -3.06 13.07
CA ALA A 130 -0.92 -4.20 12.88
C ALA A 130 -2.31 -3.81 12.37
N ALA A 131 -2.89 -2.72 12.88
CA ALA A 131 -4.21 -2.24 12.47
C ALA A 131 -4.27 -1.85 10.99
N MET A 132 -3.24 -1.19 10.44
CA MET A 132 -3.22 -0.85 9.01
C MET A 132 -3.14 -2.11 8.12
N TYR A 133 -2.32 -3.09 8.49
CA TYR A 133 -2.22 -4.35 7.74
C TYR A 133 -3.49 -5.18 7.89
N ALA A 134 -4.10 -5.22 9.08
CA ALA A 134 -5.35 -5.93 9.30
C ALA A 134 -6.51 -5.32 8.50
N ALA A 135 -6.65 -3.99 8.51
CA ALA A 135 -7.71 -3.31 7.77
C ALA A 135 -7.60 -3.53 6.26
N SER A 136 -6.42 -3.34 5.67
CA SER A 136 -6.19 -3.65 4.25
C SER A 136 -6.38 -5.14 3.96
N GLY A 137 -5.89 -6.03 4.83
CA GLY A 137 -6.01 -7.47 4.70
C GLY A 137 -7.46 -7.96 4.66
N LEU A 138 -8.29 -7.47 5.59
CA LEU A 138 -9.73 -7.77 5.62
C LEU A 138 -10.45 -7.20 4.39
N GLY A 139 -10.14 -5.97 3.98
CA GLY A 139 -10.75 -5.35 2.80
C GLY A 139 -10.47 -6.15 1.52
N LEU A 140 -9.23 -6.64 1.38
CA LEU A 140 -8.81 -7.49 0.27
C LEU A 140 -9.42 -8.88 0.32
N LEU A 141 -9.57 -9.47 1.50
CA LEU A 141 -10.20 -10.79 1.66
C LEU A 141 -11.67 -10.78 1.21
N ILE A 142 -12.36 -9.66 1.40
CA ILE A 142 -13.76 -9.45 0.97
C ILE A 142 -13.86 -9.16 -0.54
N ALA A 143 -12.75 -8.80 -1.19
CA ALA A 143 -12.73 -8.29 -2.56
C ALA A 143 -13.41 -9.15 -3.62
N PRO A 144 -13.23 -10.49 -3.64
CA PRO A 144 -13.89 -11.36 -4.62
C PRO A 144 -15.43 -11.35 -4.57
N ALA A 145 -16.02 -10.90 -3.45
CA ALA A 145 -17.47 -10.85 -3.26
C ALA A 145 -18.10 -9.51 -3.65
N MET A 146 -17.30 -8.48 -3.96
CA MET A 146 -17.80 -7.11 -4.18
C MET A 146 -18.73 -6.98 -5.40
N ASP A 147 -18.52 -7.80 -6.44
CA ASP A 147 -19.37 -7.79 -7.65
C ASP A 147 -20.77 -8.36 -7.39
N ARG A 148 -20.93 -9.15 -6.33
CA ARG A 148 -22.18 -9.86 -6.00
C ARG A 148 -22.93 -9.24 -4.83
N SER A 149 -22.28 -8.36 -4.06
CA SER A 149 -22.85 -7.79 -2.85
C SER A 149 -22.44 -6.34 -2.66
N ALA A 150 -23.43 -5.44 -2.69
CA ALA A 150 -23.22 -4.03 -2.39
C ALA A 150 -22.69 -3.80 -0.96
N LEU A 151 -23.09 -4.65 -0.01
CA LEU A 151 -22.56 -4.63 1.34
C LEU A 151 -21.08 -5.01 1.35
N ALA A 152 -20.68 -6.07 0.65
CA ALA A 152 -19.28 -6.47 0.54
C ALA A 152 -18.42 -5.36 -0.08
N ARG A 153 -18.92 -4.74 -1.16
CA ARG A 153 -18.25 -3.59 -1.81
C ARG A 153 -18.08 -2.42 -0.86
N ARG A 154 -19.13 -2.04 -0.12
CA ARG A 154 -19.08 -0.94 0.86
C ARG A 154 -18.18 -1.25 2.05
N ALA A 155 -18.26 -2.46 2.59
CA ALA A 155 -17.44 -2.91 3.71
C ALA A 155 -15.95 -2.87 3.35
N ALA A 156 -15.59 -3.39 2.19
CA ALA A 156 -14.20 -3.33 1.73
C ALA A 156 -13.72 -1.90 1.44
N GLY A 157 -14.58 -1.07 0.83
CA GLY A 157 -14.28 0.36 0.66
C GLY A 157 -14.04 1.08 1.98
N ALA A 158 -14.84 0.79 3.02
CA ALA A 158 -14.66 1.35 4.36
C ALA A 158 -13.36 0.86 5.03
N LEU A 159 -13.02 -0.43 4.87
CA LEU A 159 -11.77 -1.01 5.36
C LEU A 159 -10.54 -0.42 4.65
N PHE A 160 -10.63 -0.17 3.35
CA PHE A 160 -9.58 0.54 2.61
C PHE A 160 -9.44 1.99 3.07
N ALA A 161 -10.55 2.69 3.34
CA ALA A 161 -10.50 4.05 3.90
C ALA A 161 -9.83 4.07 5.29
N ALA A 162 -10.20 3.15 6.18
CA ALA A 162 -9.60 3.00 7.49
C ALA A 162 -8.10 2.69 7.39
N SER A 163 -7.74 1.72 6.55
CA SER A 163 -6.34 1.38 6.29
C SER A 163 -5.56 2.57 5.72
N ALA A 164 -6.13 3.31 4.78
CA ALA A 164 -5.51 4.48 4.18
C ALA A 164 -5.20 5.56 5.22
N ALA A 165 -6.15 5.84 6.12
CA ALA A 165 -5.94 6.80 7.21
C ALA A 165 -4.82 6.35 8.17
N LEU A 166 -4.75 5.05 8.49
CA LEU A 166 -3.71 4.51 9.35
C LEU A 166 -2.32 4.53 8.69
N PHE A 167 -2.22 4.15 7.41
CA PHE A 167 -0.99 4.29 6.62
C PHE A 167 -0.56 5.76 6.48
N ALA A 168 -1.50 6.67 6.24
CA ALA A 168 -1.22 8.10 6.16
C ALA A 168 -0.70 8.63 7.50
N LEU A 169 -1.33 8.28 8.62
CA LEU A 169 -0.88 8.68 9.95
C LEU A 169 0.54 8.17 10.23
N PHE A 170 0.82 6.90 9.94
CA PHE A 170 2.13 6.30 10.15
C PHE A 170 3.20 6.91 9.22
N GLY A 171 2.87 7.10 7.94
CA GLY A 171 3.76 7.69 6.95
C GLY A 171 4.06 9.17 7.20
N LEU A 172 3.05 9.96 7.55
CA LEU A 172 3.20 11.38 7.90
C LEU A 172 4.02 11.55 9.18
N ALA A 173 3.79 10.72 10.21
CA ALA A 173 4.62 10.72 11.41
C ALA A 173 6.10 10.40 11.08
N ALA A 174 6.35 9.50 10.15
CA ALA A 174 7.70 9.20 9.67
C ALA A 174 8.29 10.37 8.85
N TYR A 175 7.50 11.02 7.98
CA TYR A 175 7.91 12.23 7.25
C TYR A 175 8.25 13.41 8.16
N LEU A 176 7.61 13.54 9.33
CA LEU A 176 7.94 14.58 10.30
C LEU A 176 9.22 14.25 11.08
N LYS A 177 9.49 12.96 11.35
CA LYS A 177 10.65 12.52 12.15
C LYS A 177 11.93 12.37 11.33
N HIS A 178 11.87 11.81 10.13
CA HIS A 178 13.07 11.42 9.37
C HIS A 178 13.95 12.60 8.92
N PRO A 179 13.40 13.75 8.48
CA PRO A 179 14.22 14.92 8.12
C PRO A 179 14.86 15.61 9.32
N ALA A 180 14.43 15.30 10.55
CA ALA A 180 14.98 15.91 11.75
C ALA A 180 16.47 15.58 11.93
N VAL A 181 17.20 16.52 12.53
CA VAL A 181 18.66 16.45 12.71
C VAL A 181 19.04 15.28 13.62
N GLU A 182 18.16 14.89 14.54
CA GLU A 182 18.33 13.74 15.43
C GLU A 182 18.13 12.39 14.72
N SER A 183 17.66 12.40 13.47
CA SER A 183 17.38 11.21 12.66
C SER A 183 18.22 11.22 11.37
N PHE A 184 17.59 11.08 10.21
CA PHE A 184 18.24 11.02 8.91
C PHE A 184 18.78 12.37 8.43
N GLY A 185 18.44 13.48 9.09
CA GLY A 185 18.92 14.82 8.73
C GLY A 185 20.45 15.00 8.79
N LYS A 186 21.16 14.14 9.54
CA LYS A 186 22.64 14.11 9.60
C LYS A 186 23.29 13.22 8.55
N TRP A 187 22.50 12.42 7.81
CA TRP A 187 23.04 11.46 6.86
C TRP A 187 23.72 12.19 5.70
N VAL A 188 24.91 11.72 5.33
CA VAL A 188 25.66 12.18 4.16
C VAL A 188 26.09 10.98 3.31
N PRO A 189 26.00 11.10 1.96
CA PRO A 189 26.54 10.10 1.03
C PRO A 189 28.02 9.83 1.30
N ILE A 190 28.49 8.62 0.99
CA ILE A 190 29.88 8.20 1.26
C ILE A 190 30.87 9.15 0.58
N GLU A 191 30.53 9.59 -0.62
CA GLU A 191 31.29 10.48 -1.49
C GLU A 191 31.52 11.86 -0.87
N MET A 192 30.63 12.28 0.05
CA MET A 192 30.68 13.59 0.74
C MET A 192 31.28 13.49 2.15
N ARG A 193 31.64 12.29 2.62
CA ARG A 193 32.22 12.11 3.97
C ARG A 193 33.69 12.52 4.05
N SER A 194 34.41 12.53 2.93
CA SER A 194 35.81 12.96 2.84
C SER A 194 35.99 14.49 2.79
N TRP A 195 34.90 15.25 2.76
CA TRP A 195 34.90 16.72 2.71
C TRP A 195 34.79 17.34 4.12
N ARG A 196 34.90 16.52 5.16
CA ARG A 196 34.87 16.89 6.60
C ARG A 196 36.15 16.41 7.26
#